data_AF-A0A973YMH0-F1
#
_entry.id   AF-A0A973YMH0-F1
#
_cell.length_a   1.000
_cell.length_b   1.000
_cell.length_c   1.000
_cell.angle_alpha   90.00
_cell.angle_beta   90.00
_cell.angle_gamma   90.00
#
_symmetry.space_group_name_H-M   'P 1'
#
loop_
_entity.id
_entity.type
_entity.pdbx_description
1 polymer ?
#
loop_
_entity_poly.entity_id
_entity_poly.type
_entity_poly.pdbx_seq_one_letter_code
_entity_poly.pdbx_strand_id
1 'polypeptide(L)'
;MTDSAAAGTSDPIEGDEDVAGTAAFETPESIAEEVRDEIRLGHVQDDVSHVLEERFEEAGIEARPEEVDDLAEEIEKDASS
;
A
#
# COMPACT_ATOMS: atom_id res chain seq x y z
N MET A 1 15.37 53.03 -1.26
CA MET A 1 16.31 52.20 -0.47
C MET A 1 15.47 51.15 0.24
N THR A 2 15.40 49.95 -0.32
CA THR A 2 14.85 48.76 0.34
C THR A 2 16.00 47.78 0.41
N ASP A 3 16.50 47.57 1.63
CA ASP A 3 17.59 46.66 1.95
C ASP A 3 17.00 45.44 2.69
N SER A 4 17.77 44.34 2.67
CA SER A 4 17.68 43.16 3.54
C SER A 4 16.56 42.15 3.24
N ALA A 5 16.83 40.85 3.09
CA ALA A 5 18.08 40.11 3.22
C ALA A 5 18.00 38.80 2.44
N ALA A 6 19.07 38.46 1.72
CA ALA A 6 19.37 37.11 1.29
C ALA A 6 20.05 36.37 2.46
N ALA A 7 19.44 35.30 2.93
CA ALA A 7 20.09 34.30 3.76
C ALA A 7 19.96 32.96 3.03
N GLY A 8 20.99 32.63 2.27
CA GLY A 8 21.22 31.28 1.79
C GLY A 8 21.87 30.42 2.88
N THR A 9 21.72 29.12 2.68
CA THR A 9 22.45 28.01 3.34
C THR A 9 21.89 27.51 4.65
N SER A 10 21.03 26.50 4.52
CA SER A 10 21.09 25.28 5.33
C SER A 10 20.80 24.08 4.40
N ASP A 11 21.85 23.35 4.03
CA ASP A 11 21.77 21.95 3.59
C ASP A 11 22.64 21.18 4.61
N PRO A 12 22.10 20.13 5.24
CA PRO A 12 22.31 18.81 4.67
C PRO A 12 21.02 18.00 4.56
N ILE A 13 20.87 17.36 3.42
CA ILE A 13 20.05 16.17 3.20
C ILE A 13 20.41 15.11 4.26
N GLU A 14 19.68 15.07 5.37
CA GLU A 14 19.53 13.88 6.22
C GLU A 14 18.23 13.21 5.71
N GLY A 15 18.25 12.16 4.90
CA GLY A 15 18.98 10.94 5.18
C GLY A 15 18.20 10.02 6.12
N ASP A 16 16.86 10.09 6.14
CA ASP A 16 15.93 8.99 6.46
C ASP A 16 14.50 9.43 6.13
N GLU A 17 14.15 9.44 4.84
CA GLU A 17 12.74 9.47 4.42
C GLU A 17 12.39 8.08 3.88
N ASP A 18 12.54 7.06 4.74
CA ASP A 18 11.88 5.75 4.63
C ASP A 18 10.38 5.86 4.98
N VAL A 19 9.79 6.98 4.59
CA VAL A 19 8.37 7.14 4.43
C VAL A 19 8.22 7.69 3.03
N ALA A 20 8.20 6.77 2.06
CA ALA A 20 7.34 6.93 0.92
C ALA A 20 5.91 7.13 1.46
N GLY A 21 5.62 8.34 1.94
CA GLY A 21 4.32 8.98 1.85
C GLY A 21 4.05 9.24 0.38
N THR A 22 4.15 8.19 -0.43
CA THR A 22 3.44 8.04 -1.66
C THR A 22 2.00 8.29 -1.24
N ALA A 23 1.38 9.31 -1.81
CA ALA A 23 -0.06 9.26 -1.99
C ALA A 23 -0.29 7.94 -2.75
N ALA A 24 -0.49 6.86 -1.99
CA ALA A 24 -0.59 5.52 -2.50
C ALA A 24 -1.81 5.54 -3.37
N PHE A 25 -1.57 5.62 -4.67
CA PHE A 25 -2.48 4.96 -5.56
C PHE A 25 -2.54 3.53 -5.04
N GLU A 26 -3.69 3.19 -4.48
CA GLU A 26 -3.97 1.83 -4.08
C GLU A 26 -3.82 1.00 -5.36
N THR A 27 -2.75 0.22 -5.39
CA THR A 27 -2.46 -0.74 -6.45
C THR A 27 -2.87 -2.12 -5.97
N PRO A 28 -3.20 -3.06 -6.88
CA PRO A 28 -3.51 -4.43 -6.51
C PRO A 28 -2.48 -5.06 -5.57
N GLU A 29 -1.20 -4.83 -5.85
CA GLU A 29 -0.09 -5.37 -5.07
C GLU A 29 -0.02 -4.77 -3.67
N SER A 30 -0.19 -3.45 -3.52
CA SER A 30 -0.20 -2.78 -2.21
C SER A 30 -1.35 -3.27 -1.33
N ILE A 31 -2.54 -3.46 -1.90
CA ILE A 31 -3.69 -4.03 -1.19
C ILE A 31 -3.41 -5.49 -0.81
N ALA A 32 -2.82 -6.26 -1.71
CA ALA A 32 -2.43 -7.64 -1.43
C ALA A 32 -1.44 -7.73 -0.25
N GLU A 33 -0.47 -6.81 -0.18
CA GLU A 33 0.45 -6.76 0.96
C GLU A 33 -0.27 -6.45 2.27
N GLU A 34 -1.21 -5.52 2.27
CA GLU A 34 -2.01 -5.17 3.44
C GLU A 34 -2.87 -6.35 3.91
N VAL A 35 -3.61 -6.97 3.00
CA VAL A 35 -4.47 -8.13 3.32
C VAL A 35 -3.62 -9.30 3.83
N ARG A 36 -2.44 -9.54 3.24
CA ARG A 36 -1.49 -10.55 3.74
C ARG A 36 -1.08 -10.30 5.18
N ASP A 37 -0.79 -9.05 5.53
CA ASP A 37 -0.42 -8.70 6.90
C ASP A 37 -1.62 -8.79 7.85
N GLU A 38 -2.83 -8.45 7.40
CA GLU A 38 -4.07 -8.64 8.15
C GLU A 38 -4.33 -10.14 8.46
N ILE A 39 -4.10 -11.04 7.50
CA ILE A 39 -4.21 -12.50 7.71
C ILE A 39 -3.22 -12.96 8.77
N ARG A 40 -1.95 -12.51 8.68
CA ARG A 40 -0.91 -12.87 9.67
C ARG A 40 -1.24 -12.38 11.08
N LEU A 41 -1.94 -11.25 11.20
CA LEU A 41 -2.45 -10.74 12.47
C LEU A 41 -3.74 -11.43 12.93
N GLY A 42 -4.36 -12.27 12.09
CA GLY A 42 -5.63 -12.94 12.36
C GLY A 42 -6.85 -12.00 12.26
N HIS A 43 -6.74 -10.93 11.47
CA HIS A 43 -7.80 -9.93 11.29
C HIS A 43 -8.72 -10.23 10.11
N VAL A 44 -8.30 -11.09 9.17
CA VAL A 44 -9.15 -11.57 8.08
C VAL A 44 -9.94 -12.79 8.56
N GLN A 45 -11.27 -12.64 8.59
CA GLN A 45 -12.21 -13.71 8.96
C GLN A 45 -13.03 -14.23 7.78
N ASP A 46 -13.11 -13.45 6.70
CA ASP A 46 -13.79 -13.82 5.47
C ASP A 46 -12.80 -14.42 4.46
N ASP A 47 -13.31 -14.93 3.35
CA ASP A 47 -12.48 -15.44 2.26
C ASP A 47 -11.61 -14.30 1.69
N VAL A 48 -10.32 -14.58 1.45
CA VAL A 48 -9.33 -13.57 1.03
C VAL A 48 -9.73 -12.92 -0.29
N SER A 49 -10.30 -13.69 -1.23
CA SER A 49 -10.80 -13.16 -2.51
C SER A 49 -11.94 -12.16 -2.31
N HIS A 50 -12.82 -12.37 -1.35
CA HIS A 50 -13.90 -11.43 -1.04
C HIS A 50 -13.36 -10.11 -0.49
N VAL A 51 -12.40 -10.19 0.43
CA VAL A 51 -11.74 -9.00 1.00
C VAL A 51 -11.00 -8.21 -0.08
N LEU A 52 -10.29 -8.88 -0.98
CA LEU A 52 -9.61 -8.23 -2.10
C LEU A 52 -10.59 -7.56 -3.07
N GLU A 53 -11.71 -8.21 -3.39
CA GLU A 53 -12.76 -7.63 -4.24
C GLU A 53 -13.30 -6.33 -3.62
N GLU A 54 -13.64 -6.35 -2.33
CA GLU A 54 -14.10 -5.15 -1.61
C GLU A 54 -13.06 -4.02 -1.63
N ARG A 55 -11.79 -4.34 -1.38
CA ARG A 55 -10.71 -3.35 -1.37
C ARG A 55 -10.42 -2.80 -2.77
N PHE A 56 -10.50 -3.64 -3.80
CA PHE A 56 -10.35 -3.20 -5.19
C PHE A 56 -11.49 -2.29 -5.61
N GLU A 57 -12.73 -2.61 -5.25
CA GLU A 57 -13.88 -1.73 -5.49
C GLU A 57 -13.73 -0.39 -4.76
N GLU A 58 -13.27 -0.40 -3.50
CA GLU A 58 -13.03 0.82 -2.71
C GLU A 58 -11.92 1.68 -3.32
N ALA A 59 -10.84 1.05 -3.80
CA ALA A 59 -9.72 1.69 -4.49
C ALA A 59 -10.05 2.13 -5.93
N GLY A 60 -11.19 1.71 -6.48
CA GLY A 60 -11.55 1.96 -7.88
C GLY A 60 -10.71 1.17 -8.90
N ILE A 61 -10.18 0.02 -8.48
CA ILE A 61 -9.39 -0.90 -9.29
C ILE A 61 -10.34 -1.91 -9.96
N GLU A 62 -10.35 -1.94 -11.29
CA GLU A 62 -11.02 -3.00 -12.04
C GLU A 62 -10.10 -4.22 -12.14
N ALA A 63 -10.39 -5.26 -11.35
CA ALA A 63 -9.78 -6.57 -11.49
C ALA A 63 -10.83 -7.59 -11.94
N ARG A 64 -10.42 -8.57 -12.74
CA ARG A 64 -11.31 -9.69 -13.06
C ARG A 64 -11.41 -10.64 -11.87
N PRO A 65 -12.54 -11.33 -11.67
CA PRO A 65 -12.66 -12.33 -10.61
C PRO A 65 -11.56 -13.39 -10.64
N GLU A 66 -11.14 -13.82 -11.84
CA GLU A 66 -10.06 -14.80 -11.97
C GLU A 66 -8.70 -14.27 -11.48
N GLU A 67 -8.43 -12.97 -11.65
CA GLU A 67 -7.20 -12.33 -11.17
C GLU A 67 -7.23 -12.13 -9.65
N VAL A 68 -8.41 -11.87 -9.09
CA VAL A 68 -8.63 -11.77 -7.64
C VAL A 68 -8.41 -13.13 -6.97
N ASP A 69 -8.95 -14.20 -7.55
CA ASP A 69 -8.78 -15.57 -7.05
C ASP A 69 -7.31 -15.99 -7.07
N ASP A 70 -6.61 -15.77 -8.19
CA ASP A 70 -5.18 -16.07 -8.31
C ASP A 70 -4.35 -15.33 -7.24
N LEU A 71 -4.65 -14.03 -7.03
CA LEU A 71 -3.97 -13.22 -6.04
C LEU A 71 -4.28 -13.65 -4.60
N ALA A 72 -5.52 -14.05 -4.32
CA ALA A 72 -5.91 -14.59 -3.02
C ALA A 72 -5.13 -15.86 -2.69
N GLU A 73 -4.99 -16.79 -3.65
CA GLU A 73 -4.18 -18.01 -3.47
C GLU A 73 -2.70 -17.69 -3.16
N GLU A 74 -2.12 -16.70 -3.84
CA GLU A 74 -0.75 -16.25 -3.58
C GLU A 74 -0.59 -15.68 -2.15
N ILE A 75 -1.52 -14.82 -1.74
CA ILE A 75 -1.52 -14.21 -0.41
C ILE A 75 -1.64 -15.26 0.70
N GLU A 76 -2.60 -16.19 0.59
CA GLU A 76 -2.81 -17.22 1.60
C GLU A 76 -1.58 -18.11 1.78
N LYS A 77 -0.96 -18.49 0.66
CA LYS A 77 0.26 -19.29 0.64
C LYS A 77 1.42 -18.55 1.31
N ASP A 78 1.58 -17.26 1.04
CA ASP A 78 2.64 -16.43 1.62
C ASP A 78 2.37 -16.05 3.09
N ALA A 79 1.11 -15.95 3.49
CA ALA A 79 0.72 -15.70 4.87
C ALA A 79 0.90 -16.95 5.75
N SER A 80 0.79 -18.16 5.16
CA SER A 80 0.95 -19.43 5.88
C SER A 80 2.41 -19.92 6.01
N SER A 81 3.38 -19.25 5.39
CA SER A 81 4.79 -19.67 5.38
C SER A 81 5.62 -19.21 6.59
#